data_AF-A0A951A9F0-F1
#
_entry.id   AF-A0A951A9F0-F1
#
_cell.length_a   1.000
_cell.length_b   1.000
_cell.length_c   1.000
_cell.angle_alpha   90.00
_cell.angle_beta   90.00
_cell.angle_gamma   90.00
#
_symmetry.space_group_name_H-M   'P 1'
#
loop_
_entity.id
_entity.type
_entity.pdbx_description
1 polymer ?
#
loop_
_entity_poly.entity_id
_entity_poly.type
_entity_poly.pdbx_seq_one_letter_code
_entity_poly.pdbx_strand_id
1 'polypeptide(L)'
;MDTQAVLAKLSEVGSVPDEGMARTVNEVQRHAIVEALSGKDSGQVAILAHPLVNDSAEFAKGIAAPLTMVGWQIEGNQIRRAAPKPIEGVTGVAVVVRDANSAPPKALLLRKALAAGSIGAQLVSDPGVPEGAAMIWVGRRPVFMKQ
;
A
#
# COMPACT_ATOMS: atom_id res chain seq x y z
N MET A 1 -10.23 36.01 -9.85
CA MET A 1 -9.63 34.69 -9.57
C MET A 1 -9.67 34.51 -8.06
N ASP A 2 -10.73 33.86 -7.59
CA ASP A 2 -11.12 33.79 -6.19
C ASP A 2 -10.22 32.84 -5.40
N THR A 3 -9.44 33.41 -4.47
CA THR A 3 -8.53 32.70 -3.57
C THR A 3 -9.27 31.75 -2.62
N GLN A 4 -10.60 31.88 -2.49
CA GLN A 4 -11.43 31.00 -1.66
C GLN A 4 -11.69 29.62 -2.28
N ALA A 5 -11.56 29.47 -3.60
CA ALA A 5 -11.72 28.15 -4.25
C ALA A 5 -10.55 27.20 -3.99
N VAL A 6 -9.38 27.73 -3.65
CA VAL A 6 -8.16 26.94 -3.41
C VAL A 6 -8.15 26.33 -2.00
N LEU A 7 -8.75 26.99 -1.01
CA LEU A 7 -8.85 26.47 0.35
C LEU A 7 -9.87 25.34 0.51
N ALA A 8 -10.90 25.27 -0.34
CA ALA A 8 -11.91 24.21 -0.28
C ALA A 8 -11.39 22.85 -0.79
N LYS A 9 -10.43 22.83 -1.72
CA LYS A 9 -9.86 21.58 -2.27
C LYS A 9 -8.85 20.88 -1.36
N LEU A 10 -8.36 21.55 -0.31
CA LEU A 10 -7.43 20.96 0.67
C LEU A 10 -8.14 20.21 1.80
N SER A 11 -9.46 20.34 1.92
CA SER A 11 -10.25 19.63 2.94
C SER A 11 -10.65 18.21 2.53
N GLU A 12 -10.39 17.81 1.29
CA GLU A 12 -10.57 16.43 0.80
C GLU A 12 -9.30 15.57 0.93
N VAL A 13 -8.33 16.01 1.74
CA VAL A 13 -7.23 15.14 2.18
C VAL A 13 -7.84 14.11 3.12
N GLY A 14 -8.04 12.90 2.60
CA GLY A 14 -8.72 11.79 3.25
C GLY A 14 -8.43 11.72 4.74
N SER A 15 -9.50 11.89 5.53
CA SER A 15 -9.48 11.79 6.97
C SER A 15 -8.66 10.57 7.38
N VAL A 16 -7.61 10.81 8.16
CA VAL A 16 -6.91 9.73 8.85
C VAL A 16 -7.96 9.09 9.76
N PRO A 17 -8.25 7.78 9.64
CA PRO A 17 -9.25 7.15 10.48
C PRO A 17 -8.86 7.33 11.95
N ASP A 18 -9.86 7.64 12.79
CA ASP A 18 -9.67 7.91 14.23
C ASP A 18 -8.81 6.83 14.91
N GLU A 19 -8.05 7.25 15.93
CA GLU A 19 -7.34 6.34 16.83
C GLU A 19 -8.32 5.28 17.38
N GLY A 20 -8.18 4.03 16.91
CA GLY A 20 -9.04 2.90 17.29
C GLY A 20 -9.87 2.28 16.16
N MET A 21 -10.06 2.96 15.02
CA MET A 21 -10.82 2.40 13.88
C MET A 21 -9.94 1.55 12.96
N ALA A 22 -10.30 0.30 12.66
CA ALA A 22 -9.55 -0.57 11.75
C ALA A 22 -9.33 0.08 10.37
N ARG A 23 -8.10 0.01 9.82
CA ARG A 23 -7.85 0.48 8.45
C ARG A 23 -8.62 -0.41 7.48
N THR A 24 -9.37 0.20 6.58
CA THR A 24 -10.10 -0.48 5.51
C THR A 24 -9.82 0.22 4.19
N VAL A 25 -9.87 -0.54 3.10
CA VAL A 25 -9.89 0.02 1.75
C VAL A 25 -11.35 0.22 1.39
N ASN A 26 -11.77 1.48 1.29
CA ASN A 26 -13.16 1.81 0.95
C ASN A 26 -13.40 1.70 -0.56
N GLU A 27 -14.64 1.87 -0.99
CA GLU A 27 -15.02 1.72 -2.40
C GLU A 27 -14.34 2.73 -3.33
N VAL A 28 -14.22 3.99 -2.89
CA VAL A 28 -13.58 5.05 -3.67
C VAL A 28 -12.10 4.72 -3.89
N GLN A 29 -11.41 4.29 -2.84
CA GLN A 29 -10.01 3.87 -2.90
C GLN A 29 -9.83 2.66 -3.79
N ARG A 30 -10.72 1.67 -3.67
CA ARG A 30 -10.73 0.46 -4.50
C ARG A 30 -10.85 0.82 -5.98
N HIS A 31 -11.83 1.65 -6.34
CA HIS A 31 -12.03 2.10 -7.73
C HIS A 31 -10.80 2.83 -8.27
N ALA A 32 -10.22 3.75 -7.49
CA ALA A 32 -9.04 4.49 -7.92
C ALA A 32 -7.81 3.58 -8.15
N ILE A 33 -7.61 2.55 -7.31
CA ILE A 33 -6.54 1.56 -7.50
C ILE A 33 -6.78 0.74 -8.78
N VAL A 34 -8.01 0.29 -9.01
CA VAL A 34 -8.40 -0.46 -10.22
C VAL A 34 -8.17 0.37 -11.47
N GLU A 35 -8.67 1.61 -11.51
CA GLU A 35 -8.49 2.52 -12.64
C GLU A 35 -7.00 2.78 -12.92
N ALA A 36 -6.21 3.01 -11.86
CA ALA A 36 -4.78 3.25 -11.99
C ALA A 36 -3.99 2.04 -12.51
N LEU A 37 -4.54 0.83 -12.46
CA LEU A 37 -3.89 -0.41 -12.92
C LEU A 37 -4.51 -0.99 -14.19
N SER A 38 -5.71 -0.55 -14.56
CA SER A 38 -6.42 -1.06 -15.73
C SER A 38 -5.61 -0.82 -17.01
N GLY A 39 -5.51 -1.85 -17.85
CA GLY A 39 -4.77 -1.81 -19.12
C GLY A 39 -3.23 -1.78 -18.97
N LYS A 40 -2.69 -2.00 -17.77
CA LYS A 40 -1.24 -2.06 -17.52
C LYS A 40 -0.78 -3.49 -17.28
N ASP A 41 0.52 -3.73 -17.45
CA ASP A 41 1.11 -5.04 -17.19
C ASP A 41 0.87 -5.48 -15.74
N SER A 42 0.25 -6.64 -15.60
CA SER A 42 0.04 -7.31 -14.33
C SER A 42 1.17 -8.30 -14.05
N GLY A 43 1.30 -8.69 -12.79
CA GLY A 43 2.32 -9.66 -12.40
C GLY A 43 2.02 -10.27 -11.04
N GLN A 44 3.04 -10.94 -10.50
CA GLN A 44 2.96 -11.54 -9.19
C GLN A 44 3.48 -10.58 -8.11
N VAL A 45 2.77 -10.50 -6.98
CA VAL A 45 3.14 -9.70 -5.81
C VAL A 45 2.81 -10.43 -4.52
N ALA A 46 3.74 -10.45 -3.56
CA ALA A 46 3.45 -10.91 -2.20
C ALA A 46 2.86 -9.77 -1.37
N ILE A 47 1.88 -10.08 -0.51
CA ILE A 47 1.36 -9.13 0.48
C ILE A 47 1.59 -9.71 1.86
N LEU A 48 2.34 -8.98 2.68
CA LEU A 48 2.66 -9.32 4.06
C LEU A 48 1.95 -8.36 5.01
N ALA A 49 1.38 -8.92 6.08
CA ALA A 49 0.74 -8.16 7.14
C ALA A 49 1.54 -8.31 8.44
N HIS A 50 1.69 -7.22 9.19
CA HIS A 50 2.39 -7.24 10.46
C HIS A 50 1.67 -8.17 11.47
N PRO A 51 2.33 -9.20 12.01
CA PRO A 51 1.66 -10.26 12.79
C PRO A 51 0.96 -9.76 14.06
N LEU A 52 1.52 -8.72 14.70
CA LEU A 52 1.01 -8.14 15.95
C LEU A 52 0.03 -6.97 15.76
N VAL A 53 -0.31 -6.59 14.52
CA VAL A 53 -1.19 -5.46 14.25
C VAL A 53 -2.55 -5.99 13.83
N ASN A 54 -3.56 -5.82 14.69
CA ASN A 54 -4.88 -6.46 14.56
C ASN A 54 -5.56 -6.23 13.20
N ASP A 55 -5.49 -5.02 12.66
CA ASP A 55 -6.17 -4.64 11.42
C ASP A 55 -5.33 -4.87 10.15
N SER A 56 -4.04 -5.20 10.30
CA SER A 56 -3.11 -5.28 9.16
C SER A 56 -3.50 -6.34 8.13
N ALA A 57 -4.03 -7.48 8.59
CA ALA A 57 -4.44 -8.58 7.72
C ALA A 57 -5.70 -8.23 6.91
N GLU A 58 -6.71 -7.65 7.54
CA GLU A 58 -7.93 -7.21 6.84
C GLU A 58 -7.64 -6.05 5.89
N PHE A 59 -6.77 -5.12 6.29
CA PHE A 59 -6.35 -4.05 5.41
C PHE A 59 -5.56 -4.57 4.20
N ALA A 60 -4.67 -5.55 4.41
CA ALA A 60 -3.97 -6.24 3.34
C ALA A 60 -4.93 -6.97 2.38
N LYS A 61 -6.04 -7.57 2.88
CA LYS A 61 -7.09 -8.14 2.02
C LYS A 61 -7.79 -7.07 1.20
N GLY A 62 -8.08 -5.93 1.82
CA GLY A 62 -8.65 -4.76 1.15
C GLY A 62 -7.77 -4.25 0.02
N ILE A 63 -6.44 -4.30 0.18
CA ILE A 63 -5.46 -3.96 -0.87
C ILE A 63 -5.39 -5.06 -1.93
N ALA A 64 -5.43 -6.34 -1.54
CA ALA A 64 -5.36 -7.46 -2.47
C ALA A 64 -6.52 -7.48 -3.48
N ALA A 65 -7.74 -7.16 -3.03
CA ALA A 65 -8.95 -7.22 -3.84
C ALA A 65 -8.86 -6.42 -5.17
N PRO A 66 -8.57 -5.10 -5.17
CA PRO A 66 -8.44 -4.34 -6.42
C PRO A 66 -7.29 -4.83 -7.32
N LEU A 67 -6.20 -5.34 -6.73
CA LEU A 67 -5.08 -5.91 -7.51
C LEU A 67 -5.53 -7.17 -8.27
N THR A 68 -6.28 -8.06 -7.59
CA THR A 68 -6.81 -9.28 -8.23
C THR A 68 -7.84 -8.96 -9.33
N MET A 69 -8.63 -7.90 -9.17
CA MET A 69 -9.63 -7.47 -10.17
C MET A 69 -8.99 -7.06 -11.50
N VAL A 70 -7.76 -6.55 -11.47
CA VAL A 70 -6.99 -6.12 -12.65
C VAL A 70 -5.90 -7.12 -13.04
N GLY A 71 -6.06 -8.38 -12.62
CA GLY A 71 -5.26 -9.51 -13.11
C GLY A 71 -3.93 -9.73 -12.40
N TRP A 72 -3.63 -9.03 -11.30
CA TRP A 72 -2.44 -9.34 -10.50
C TRP A 72 -2.62 -10.64 -9.73
N GLN A 73 -1.55 -11.42 -9.65
CA GLN A 73 -1.49 -12.67 -8.92
C GLN A 73 -0.89 -12.43 -7.53
N ILE A 74 -1.60 -12.80 -6.47
CA ILE A 74 -1.08 -12.66 -5.10
C ILE A 74 -0.29 -13.92 -4.73
N GLU A 75 0.99 -13.74 -4.35
CA GLU A 75 1.90 -14.85 -3.99
C GLU A 75 1.46 -15.57 -2.72
N GLY A 76 1.08 -16.84 -2.87
CA GLY A 76 0.58 -17.67 -1.77
C GLY A 76 -0.80 -17.19 -1.33
N ASN A 77 -1.78 -18.09 -1.31
CA ASN A 77 -3.21 -17.77 -1.17
C ASN A 77 -3.64 -17.05 0.14
N GLN A 78 -2.71 -16.63 0.99
CA GLN A 78 -3.00 -15.99 2.27
C GLN A 78 -1.88 -15.00 2.57
N ILE A 79 -2.26 -13.74 2.69
CA ILE A 79 -1.47 -12.66 3.30
C ILE A 79 -0.66 -13.23 4.45
N ARG A 80 0.67 -13.28 4.29
CA ARG A 80 1.50 -13.95 5.30
C ARG A 80 1.68 -13.02 6.48
N ARG A 81 1.44 -13.54 7.68
CA ARG A 81 1.74 -12.87 8.95
C ARG A 81 3.15 -13.19 9.41
N ALA A 82 4.13 -12.95 8.54
CA ALA A 82 5.54 -13.12 8.84
C ALA A 82 6.26 -11.86 8.37
N ALA A 83 6.86 -11.14 9.31
CA ALA A 83 7.73 -10.02 8.99
C ALA A 83 9.16 -10.55 8.90
N PRO A 84 9.86 -10.44 7.76
CA PRO A 84 11.31 -10.43 7.81
C PRO A 84 11.74 -9.28 8.75
N LYS A 85 12.66 -9.56 9.68
CA LYS A 85 13.17 -8.59 10.69
C LYS A 85 13.51 -7.19 10.14
N PRO A 86 14.05 -7.02 8.91
CA PRO A 86 14.39 -5.70 8.38
C PRO A 86 13.20 -4.76 8.20
N ILE A 87 12.01 -5.30 7.89
CA ILE A 87 10.83 -4.49 7.57
C ILE A 87 9.81 -4.39 8.72
N GLU A 88 10.04 -5.10 9.82
CA GLU A 88 9.14 -5.09 10.99
C GLU A 88 8.94 -3.67 11.57
N GLY A 89 10.01 -2.86 11.57
CA GLY A 89 9.97 -1.47 12.03
C GLY A 89 9.28 -0.49 11.08
N VAL A 90 8.95 -0.92 9.86
CA VAL A 90 8.36 -0.04 8.84
C VAL A 90 6.89 0.24 9.16
N THR A 91 6.57 1.50 9.42
CA THR A 91 5.20 1.97 9.64
C THR A 91 4.46 2.26 8.33
N GLY A 92 3.14 2.11 8.34
CA GLY A 92 2.25 2.36 7.20
C GLY A 92 2.24 1.20 6.22
N VAL A 93 2.06 1.53 4.94
CA VAL A 93 2.20 0.60 3.83
C VAL A 93 3.56 0.84 3.17
N ALA A 94 4.22 -0.22 2.74
CA ALA A 94 5.45 -0.13 1.97
C ALA A 94 5.41 -1.06 0.75
N VAL A 95 6.02 -0.61 -0.33
CA VAL A 95 6.45 -1.48 -1.42
C VAL A 95 7.92 -1.82 -1.16
N VAL A 96 8.16 -3.08 -0.88
CA VAL A 96 9.48 -3.63 -0.56
C VAL A 96 10.06 -4.28 -1.81
N VAL A 97 11.30 -3.91 -2.14
CA VAL A 97 12.07 -4.40 -3.28
C VAL A 97 13.48 -4.75 -2.79
N ARG A 98 14.27 -5.46 -3.60
CA ARG A 98 15.66 -5.76 -3.23
C ARG A 98 16.50 -4.49 -2.99
N ASP A 99 16.42 -3.56 -3.94
CA ASP A 99 17.09 -2.25 -3.91
C ASP A 99 16.13 -1.18 -4.42
N ALA A 100 15.86 -0.17 -3.61
CA ALA A 100 14.95 0.92 -3.94
C ALA A 100 15.50 1.85 -5.03
N ASN A 101 16.83 1.93 -5.20
CA ASN A 101 17.45 2.71 -6.28
C ASN A 101 17.30 2.04 -7.65
N SER A 102 17.12 0.72 -7.65
CA SER A 102 16.95 -0.12 -8.83
C SER A 102 15.58 -0.80 -8.83
N ALA A 103 14.55 -0.10 -8.36
CA ALA A 103 13.23 -0.69 -8.17
C ALA A 103 12.61 -1.15 -9.51
N PRO A 104 12.09 -2.38 -9.60
CA PRO A 104 11.53 -2.89 -10.84
C PRO A 104 10.28 -2.08 -11.25
N PRO A 105 9.96 -1.98 -12.56
CA PRO A 105 8.82 -1.19 -13.04
C PRO A 105 7.49 -1.52 -12.36
N LYS A 106 7.26 -2.80 -12.06
CA LYS A 106 6.06 -3.26 -11.34
C LYS A 106 5.94 -2.71 -9.92
N ALA A 107 7.05 -2.51 -9.21
CA ALA A 107 7.03 -1.92 -7.87
C ALA A 107 6.63 -0.44 -7.92
N LEU A 108 7.14 0.30 -8.91
CA LEU A 108 6.77 1.69 -9.15
C LEU A 108 5.30 1.82 -9.55
N LEU A 109 4.81 0.86 -10.36
CA LEU A 109 3.41 0.79 -10.75
C LEU A 109 2.49 0.57 -9.54
N LEU A 110 2.80 -0.42 -8.69
CA LEU A 110 2.06 -0.68 -7.44
C LEU A 110 2.05 0.55 -6.53
N ARG A 111 3.22 1.20 -6.35
CA ARG A 111 3.32 2.42 -5.53
C ARG A 111 2.43 3.54 -6.06
N LYS A 112 2.40 3.75 -7.38
CA LYS A 112 1.52 4.74 -8.03
C LYS A 112 0.04 4.40 -7.86
N ALA A 113 -0.33 3.12 -7.99
CA ALA A 113 -1.71 2.68 -7.83
C ALA A 113 -2.22 2.86 -6.40
N LEU A 114 -1.39 2.50 -5.41
CA LEU A 114 -1.70 2.75 -3.99
C LEU A 114 -1.86 4.25 -3.72
N ALA A 115 -0.96 5.08 -4.27
CA ALA A 115 -1.06 6.54 -4.14
C ALA A 115 -2.35 7.10 -4.78
N ALA A 116 -2.81 6.55 -5.91
CA ALA A 116 -4.09 6.93 -6.53
C ALA A 116 -5.28 6.61 -5.61
N GLY A 117 -5.23 5.48 -4.89
CA GLY A 117 -6.17 5.15 -3.82
C GLY A 117 -5.97 5.91 -2.52
N SER A 118 -5.14 6.97 -2.49
CA SER A 118 -4.78 7.71 -1.27
C SER A 118 -4.14 6.83 -0.18
N ILE A 119 -3.51 5.71 -0.57
CA ILE A 119 -2.74 4.84 0.32
C ILE A 119 -1.26 5.17 0.11
N GLY A 120 -0.71 5.97 1.01
CA GLY A 120 0.72 6.31 1.00
C GLY A 120 1.58 5.06 1.19
N ALA A 121 2.36 4.69 0.17
CA ALA A 121 3.28 3.58 0.22
C ALA A 121 4.74 4.05 0.04
N GLN A 122 5.56 3.83 1.07
CA GLN A 122 7.00 4.08 0.99
C GLN A 122 7.69 2.98 0.18
N LEU A 123 8.79 3.33 -0.49
CA LEU A 123 9.61 2.35 -1.20
C LEU A 123 10.78 1.95 -0.27
N VAL A 124 10.88 0.67 0.06
CA VAL A 124 11.85 0.16 1.04
C VAL A 124 12.71 -0.92 0.40
N SER A 125 13.99 -0.96 0.75
CA SER A 125 14.92 -2.00 0.32
C SER A 125 14.99 -3.12 1.35
N ASP A 126 14.88 -4.37 0.92
CA ASP A 126 15.14 -5.56 1.71
C ASP A 126 15.90 -6.60 0.86
N PRO A 127 17.14 -6.95 1.21
CA PRO A 127 17.96 -7.88 0.42
C PRO A 127 17.37 -9.30 0.34
N GLY A 128 16.45 -9.65 1.23
CA GLY A 128 15.71 -10.91 1.22
C GLY A 128 14.63 -10.99 0.14
N VAL A 129 14.29 -9.87 -0.54
CA VAL A 129 13.39 -9.88 -1.69
C VAL A 129 14.16 -10.37 -2.94
N PRO A 130 13.59 -11.30 -3.73
CA PRO A 130 14.19 -11.73 -4.99
C PRO A 130 14.43 -10.58 -5.97
N GLU A 131 15.40 -10.75 -6.87
CA GLU A 131 15.69 -9.73 -7.88
C GLU A 131 14.50 -9.54 -8.81
N GLY A 132 14.18 -8.30 -9.14
CA GLY A 132 13.02 -7.99 -9.97
C GLY A 132 11.68 -8.34 -9.33
N ALA A 133 11.63 -8.79 -8.06
CA ALA A 133 10.40 -9.00 -7.31
C ALA A 133 9.96 -7.73 -6.55
N ALA A 134 8.69 -7.70 -6.19
CA ALA A 134 8.10 -6.63 -5.39
C ALA A 134 7.13 -7.27 -4.39
N MET A 135 7.07 -6.68 -3.20
CA MET A 135 6.23 -7.14 -2.10
C MET A 135 5.56 -5.95 -1.45
N ILE A 136 4.30 -6.09 -1.04
CA ILE A 136 3.59 -5.08 -0.26
C ILE A 136 3.68 -5.49 1.21
N TRP A 137 4.15 -4.57 2.04
CA TRP A 137 4.15 -4.70 3.49
C TRP A 137 3.08 -3.80 4.10
N VAL A 138 2.28 -4.36 5.00
CA VAL A 138 1.28 -3.64 5.80
C VAL A 138 1.72 -3.65 7.26
N GLY A 139 2.39 -2.56 7.64
CA GLY A 139 3.00 -2.37 8.95
C GLY A 139 2.06 -1.77 10.00
N ARG A 140 2.69 -1.31 11.10
CA ARG A 140 2.04 -0.54 12.17
C ARG A 140 1.53 0.79 11.64
N ARG A 141 0.60 1.45 12.33
CA ARG A 141 0.13 2.77 11.90
C ARG A 141 1.24 3.82 12.06
N PRO A 142 1.42 4.74 11.11
CA PRO A 142 2.26 5.89 11.33
C PRO A 142 1.63 6.75 12.44
N VAL A 143 2.38 7.01 13.50
CA VAL A 143 1.97 7.95 14.56
C VAL A 143 2.38 9.33 14.09
N PHE A 144 1.43 10.13 13.62
CA PHE A 144 1.68 11.54 13.35
C PHE A 144 1.69 12.28 14.69
N MET A 145 2.86 12.41 15.31
CA MET A 145 3.01 13.38 16.39
C MET A 145 2.75 14.76 15.80
N LYS A 146 1.64 15.40 16.22
CA LYS A 146 1.41 16.82 16.00
C LYS A 146 2.61 17.56 16.59
N GLN A 147 3.46 18.13 15.75
CA GLN A 147 4.35 19.23 16.14
C GLN A 147 3.57 20.53 16.06
#